data_AF-A0A9P7RYS5-F1
#
_entry.id   AF-A0A9P7RYS5-F1
#
_cell.length_a   1.000
_cell.length_b   1.000
_cell.length_c   1.000
_cell.angle_alpha   90.00
_cell.angle_beta   90.00
_cell.angle_gamma   90.00
#
_symmetry.space_group_name_H-M   'P 1'
#
loop_
_entity.id
_entity.type
_entity.pdbx_description
1 polymer ?
#
loop_
_entity_poly.entity_id
_entity_poly.type
_entity_poly.pdbx_seq_one_letter_code
_entity_poly.pdbx_strand_id
1 'polypeptide(L)'
;MKENNPPLLTSQIRLMKINFLHLCLSFAVAVKHYVRDEDGLHWEDYNGILPSGFARFDVVGNLVTKTQLSSSYQATVSSDVSDTGTQSARNNATKRVRPKRSKTKVSGATIPLLSESHRTVEFHAFSEHASLPLPLLIAHELTRILFWFRREGLLETVGPAGTNAMNQIIQSMVDQMTSMERVANTPIPSSYGIHLKQCVTLYLFALPLTLVNTLGWMTIPIVSVVAFTLVGIEGIADEIEMPFGNDPSDLPLDRYCEDLKEEILYIIARLPESGEGMFGYDDGEGDD
;
A
#
# COMPACT_ATOMS: atom_id res chain seq x y z
N MET A 1 -31.81 37.45 -12.13
CA MET A 1 -30.42 37.81 -12.46
C MET A 1 -29.61 36.52 -12.50
N LYS A 2 -29.43 35.92 -13.68
CA LYS A 2 -28.49 34.81 -13.86
C LYS A 2 -27.10 35.45 -13.95
N GLU A 3 -26.31 35.23 -12.93
CA GLU A 3 -24.93 35.71 -12.85
C GLU A 3 -24.13 35.00 -13.94
N ASN A 4 -23.76 35.76 -14.98
CA ASN A 4 -22.88 35.33 -16.06
C ASN A 4 -21.48 35.08 -15.47
N ASN A 5 -21.26 33.88 -14.95
CA ASN A 5 -19.91 33.39 -14.75
C ASN A 5 -19.30 33.19 -16.14
N PRO A 6 -18.10 33.74 -16.45
CA PRO A 6 -17.49 33.53 -17.76
C PRO A 6 -17.32 32.02 -18.00
N PRO A 7 -17.52 31.53 -19.24
CA PRO A 7 -17.29 30.13 -19.54
C PRO A 7 -15.84 29.80 -19.15
N LEU A 8 -15.66 28.76 -18.33
CA LEU A 8 -14.32 28.28 -17.98
C LEU A 8 -13.52 28.10 -19.26
N LEU A 9 -12.32 28.69 -19.30
CA LEU A 9 -11.46 28.66 -20.46
C LEU A 9 -11.20 27.19 -20.82
N THR A 10 -11.32 26.82 -22.09
CA THR A 10 -11.14 25.45 -22.60
C THR A 10 -9.85 24.78 -22.09
N SER A 11 -8.78 25.57 -21.92
CA SER A 11 -7.52 25.11 -21.33
C SER A 11 -7.62 24.75 -19.84
N GLN A 12 -8.46 25.42 -19.05
CA GLN A 12 -8.71 25.10 -17.64
C GLN A 12 -9.42 23.75 -17.51
N ILE A 13 -10.40 23.46 -18.38
CA ILE A 13 -11.10 22.16 -18.39
C ILE A 13 -10.11 21.03 -18.72
N ARG A 14 -9.24 21.23 -19.72
CA ARG A 14 -8.19 20.27 -20.06
C ARG A 14 -7.27 20.00 -18.86
N LEU A 15 -6.79 21.04 -18.19
CA LEU A 15 -5.93 20.90 -17.00
C LEU A 15 -6.63 20.13 -15.88
N MET A 16 -7.92 20.38 -15.63
CA MET A 16 -8.68 19.65 -14.61
C MET A 16 -8.83 18.17 -14.96
N LYS A 17 -9.06 17.82 -16.23
CA LYS A 17 -9.09 16.42 -16.69
C LYS A 17 -7.73 15.74 -16.51
N ILE A 18 -6.64 16.43 -16.87
CA ILE A 18 -5.27 15.93 -16.70
C ILE A 18 -4.98 15.68 -15.21
N ASN A 19 -5.31 16.63 -14.34
CA ASN A 19 -5.15 16.47 -12.90
C ASN A 19 -5.97 15.29 -12.34
N PHE A 20 -7.18 15.07 -12.85
CA PHE A 20 -8.00 13.92 -12.46
C PHE A 20 -7.34 12.58 -12.86
N LEU A 21 -6.79 12.50 -14.08
CA LEU A 21 -6.07 11.30 -14.54
C LEU A 21 -4.79 11.04 -13.73
N HIS A 22 -4.01 12.07 -13.42
CA HIS A 22 -2.87 11.95 -12.51
C HIS A 22 -3.29 11.50 -11.11
N LEU A 23 -4.44 11.96 -10.61
CA LEU A 23 -4.97 11.54 -9.32
C LEU A 23 -5.37 10.05 -9.34
N CYS A 24 -5.97 9.55 -10.42
CA CYS A 24 -6.21 8.13 -10.61
C CYS A 24 -4.92 7.30 -10.61
N LEU A 25 -3.87 7.76 -11.29
CA LEU A 25 -2.56 7.10 -11.28
C LEU A 25 -1.95 7.09 -9.86
N SER A 26 -2.02 8.23 -9.16
CA SER A 26 -1.53 8.36 -7.80
C SER A 26 -2.24 7.42 -6.83
N PHE A 27 -3.53 7.11 -7.07
CA PHE A 27 -4.26 6.12 -6.28
C PHE A 27 -3.63 4.74 -6.41
N ALA A 28 -3.34 4.27 -7.64
CA ALA A 28 -2.75 2.96 -7.87
C ALA A 28 -1.36 2.84 -7.22
N VAL A 29 -0.51 3.86 -7.40
CA VAL A 29 0.83 3.92 -6.76
C VAL A 29 0.70 3.95 -5.23
N ALA A 30 -0.28 4.68 -4.71
CA ALA A 30 -0.54 4.71 -3.27
C ALA A 30 -0.99 3.35 -2.73
N VAL A 31 -1.82 2.62 -3.47
CA VAL A 31 -2.25 1.28 -3.09
C VAL A 31 -1.06 0.32 -3.05
N LYS A 32 -0.15 0.38 -4.03
CA LYS A 32 1.09 -0.39 -4.04
C LYS A 32 1.87 -0.20 -2.73
N HIS A 33 2.19 1.06 -2.40
CA HIS A 33 2.96 1.37 -1.20
C HIS A 33 2.20 1.03 0.08
N TYR A 34 0.87 1.22 0.10
CA TYR A 34 0.03 0.84 1.24
C TYR A 34 0.07 -0.67 1.52
N VAL A 35 -0.07 -1.48 0.48
CA VAL A 35 -0.08 -2.95 0.60
C VAL A 35 1.32 -3.50 0.96
N ARG A 36 2.39 -2.80 0.53
CA ARG A 36 3.79 -3.12 0.91
C ARG A 36 4.19 -2.68 2.32
N ASP A 37 3.35 -1.93 3.03
CA ASP A 37 3.69 -1.26 4.30
C ASP A 37 4.81 -0.21 4.13
N GLU A 38 4.92 0.37 2.94
CA GLU A 38 5.87 1.42 2.54
C GLU A 38 5.24 2.81 2.76
N ASP A 39 5.05 3.20 4.02
CA ASP A 39 4.41 4.47 4.36
C ASP A 39 5.24 5.70 3.93
N GLY A 40 4.58 6.77 3.49
CA GLY A 40 5.17 8.09 3.26
C GLY A 40 5.08 8.59 1.81
N LEU A 41 5.50 9.85 1.63
CA LEU A 41 5.43 10.57 0.35
C LEU A 41 6.80 10.79 -0.31
N HIS A 42 7.86 10.19 0.24
CA HIS A 42 9.23 10.38 -0.23
C HIS A 42 9.64 9.47 -1.39
N TRP A 43 8.72 8.64 -1.88
CA TRP A 43 8.99 7.71 -2.97
C TRP A 43 9.08 8.44 -4.31
N GLU A 44 10.07 8.05 -5.13
CA GLU A 44 10.30 8.66 -6.44
C GLU A 44 9.08 8.52 -7.36
N ASP A 45 8.27 7.48 -7.17
CA ASP A 45 7.07 7.19 -7.94
C ASP A 45 5.98 8.26 -7.80
N TYR A 46 6.00 9.07 -6.74
CA TYR A 46 5.06 10.19 -6.60
C TYR A 46 5.50 11.45 -7.34
N ASN A 47 6.77 11.54 -7.76
CA ASN A 47 7.29 12.74 -8.40
C ASN A 47 6.60 12.99 -9.75
N GLY A 48 5.94 14.15 -9.87
CA GLY A 48 5.25 14.57 -11.09
C GLY A 48 3.85 13.98 -11.29
N ILE A 49 3.38 13.10 -10.40
CA ILE A 49 2.03 12.52 -10.48
C ILE A 49 1.13 13.06 -9.35
N LEU A 50 1.67 13.26 -8.15
CA LEU A 50 0.87 13.71 -7.02
C LEU A 50 0.68 15.24 -7.04
N PRO A 51 -0.56 15.76 -6.89
CA PRO A 51 -0.79 17.20 -6.80
C PRO A 51 -0.11 17.81 -5.58
N SER A 52 0.42 19.03 -5.73
CA SER A 52 1.14 19.76 -4.67
C SER A 52 0.32 19.95 -3.37
N GLY A 53 -1.01 19.95 -3.47
CA GLY A 53 -1.91 20.01 -2.32
C GLY A 53 -1.82 18.82 -1.36
N PHE A 54 -1.20 17.70 -1.77
CA PHE A 54 -0.99 16.54 -0.91
C PHE A 54 0.29 16.60 -0.07
N ALA A 55 1.24 17.48 -0.39
CA ALA A 55 2.48 17.64 0.38
C ALA A 55 2.22 18.02 1.85
N ARG A 56 1.09 18.68 2.14
CA ARG A 56 0.66 19.00 3.51
C ARG A 56 0.42 17.76 4.39
N PHE A 57 0.05 16.63 3.80
CA PHE A 57 -0.25 15.41 4.56
C PHE A 57 1.03 14.73 5.05
N ASP A 58 2.16 14.93 4.35
CA ASP A 58 3.50 14.57 4.84
C ASP A 58 3.88 15.43 6.06
N VAL A 59 3.59 16.74 5.99
CA VAL A 59 3.89 17.71 7.04
C VAL A 59 3.04 17.47 8.30
N VAL A 60 1.77 17.13 8.17
CA VAL A 60 0.90 16.81 9.33
C VAL A 60 1.45 15.60 10.11
N GLY A 61 2.01 14.60 9.42
CA GLY A 61 2.74 13.53 10.09
C GLY A 61 3.96 14.02 10.86
N ASN A 62 4.78 14.85 10.23
CA ASN A 62 5.98 15.43 10.85
C ASN A 62 5.68 16.43 12.00
N LEU A 63 4.57 17.18 11.94
CA LEU A 63 4.18 18.15 12.97
C LEU A 63 3.64 17.44 14.22
N VAL A 64 2.88 16.35 14.05
CA VAL A 64 2.41 15.50 15.14
C VAL A 64 3.59 14.83 15.87
N THR A 65 4.64 14.44 15.15
CA THR A 65 5.89 13.93 15.75
C THR A 65 6.58 14.98 16.64
N LYS A 66 6.51 16.26 16.28
CA LYS A 66 7.18 17.35 17.01
C LYS A 66 6.47 17.71 18.33
N THR A 67 5.15 17.58 18.39
CA THR A 67 4.35 17.86 19.60
C THR A 67 4.49 16.75 20.66
N GLN A 68 4.70 15.50 20.24
CA GLN A 68 4.94 14.36 21.14
C GLN A 68 6.28 14.42 21.88
N LEU A 69 7.25 15.21 21.41
CA LEU A 69 8.55 15.41 22.07
C LEU A 69 8.52 16.42 23.24
N SER A 70 7.38 17.05 23.52
CA SER A 70 7.25 18.11 24.53
C SER A 70 6.51 17.70 25.82
N SER A 71 6.04 16.45 25.93
CA SER A 71 5.27 16.02 27.11
C SER A 71 5.81 14.73 27.72
N SER A 72 7.09 14.74 28.08
CA SER A 72 7.64 13.83 29.08
C SER A 72 8.20 14.68 30.23
N TYR A 73 7.79 14.34 31.45
CA TYR A 73 8.26 15.00 32.67
C TYR A 73 9.79 14.97 32.71
N GLN A 74 10.42 16.16 32.73
CA GLN A 74 11.83 16.30 33.04
C GLN A 74 12.07 15.87 34.50
N ALA A 75 12.58 14.66 34.68
CA ALA A 75 13.38 14.30 35.85
C ALA A 75 14.86 14.52 35.47
N THR A 76 15.52 15.35 36.27
CA THR A 76 16.91 15.78 36.13
C THR A 76 17.89 14.62 36.06
N VAL A 77 18.62 14.44 34.96
CA VAL A 77 20.01 13.95 34.98
C VAL A 77 20.80 14.54 33.81
N SER A 78 21.99 15.01 34.18
CA SER A 78 23.19 15.44 33.46
C SER A 78 23.27 15.34 31.93
N SER A 79 23.72 16.43 31.35
CA SER A 79 24.32 16.56 30.03
C SER A 79 25.53 15.65 29.84
N ASP A 80 25.50 14.83 28.79
CA ASP A 80 26.69 14.57 27.98
C ASP A 80 26.29 14.40 26.51
N VAL A 81 26.92 15.20 25.66
CA VAL A 81 26.76 15.22 24.21
C VAL A 81 27.66 14.13 23.63
N SER A 82 27.05 13.14 22.98
CA SER A 82 27.74 12.30 22.01
C SER A 82 26.79 12.01 20.85
N ASP A 83 27.04 12.75 19.76
CA ASP A 83 26.46 12.57 18.44
C ASP A 83 26.81 11.17 17.91
N THR A 84 25.81 10.33 17.66
CA THR A 84 25.98 9.12 16.85
C THR A 84 24.63 8.78 16.20
N GLY A 85 24.54 9.08 14.91
CA GLY A 85 23.35 8.91 14.09
C GLY A 85 22.83 7.48 14.12
N THR A 86 21.69 7.29 14.76
CA THR A 86 20.84 6.12 14.60
C THR A 86 19.47 6.61 14.16
N GLN A 87 19.12 6.35 12.90
CA GLN A 87 17.83 6.75 12.34
C GLN A 87 16.70 6.04 13.09
N SER A 88 16.11 6.76 14.06
CA SER A 88 14.89 6.35 14.75
C SER A 88 13.77 6.19 13.72
N ALA A 89 13.10 5.04 13.75
CA ALA A 89 12.00 4.68 12.87
C ALA A 89 10.94 5.79 12.87
N ARG A 90 10.82 6.50 11.74
CA ARG A 90 9.80 7.52 11.50
C ARG A 90 8.43 6.85 11.47
N ASN A 91 7.61 7.10 12.47
CA ASN A 91 6.22 6.65 12.50
C ASN A 91 5.38 7.60 11.64
N ASN A 92 5.13 7.21 10.38
CA ASN A 92 4.42 8.01 9.37
C ASN A 92 2.90 8.02 9.62
N ALA A 93 2.28 9.19 9.40
CA ALA A 93 0.88 9.48 9.69
C ALA A 93 -0.11 9.06 8.60
N THR A 94 0.16 7.96 7.90
CA THR A 94 -0.77 7.34 6.93
C THR A 94 -1.39 6.05 7.46
N LYS A 95 -1.10 5.67 8.71
CA LYS A 95 -1.36 4.31 9.19
C LYS A 95 -2.73 4.16 9.84
N ARG A 96 -3.49 3.16 9.42
CA ARG A 96 -4.61 2.59 10.18
C ARG A 96 -4.20 1.19 10.60
N VAL A 97 -3.82 1.04 11.88
CA VAL A 97 -3.41 -0.22 12.53
C VAL A 97 -2.12 -0.81 11.93
N ARG A 98 -1.10 -0.98 12.75
CA ARG A 98 0.03 -1.85 12.36
C ARG A 98 -0.51 -3.26 12.20
N PRO A 99 -0.43 -3.90 11.01
CA PRO A 99 -0.56 -5.35 10.99
C PRO A 99 0.43 -5.91 12.01
N LYS A 100 0.10 -7.05 12.65
CA LYS A 100 1.04 -7.79 13.52
C LYS A 100 2.24 -8.36 12.74
N ARG A 101 2.60 -7.74 11.62
CA ARG A 101 3.72 -8.02 10.76
C ARG A 101 4.86 -7.13 11.19
N SER A 102 5.68 -7.63 12.09
CA SER A 102 7.10 -7.39 11.97
C SER A 102 7.77 -8.75 11.97
N LYS A 103 8.23 -9.23 10.81
CA LYS A 103 9.54 -9.90 10.83
C LYS A 103 10.49 -8.80 11.29
N THR A 104 10.66 -8.64 12.61
CA THR A 104 11.66 -7.74 13.14
C THR A 104 12.96 -8.27 12.55
N LYS A 105 13.61 -7.50 11.67
CA LYS A 105 14.94 -7.83 11.19
C LYS A 105 15.85 -7.73 12.40
N VAL A 106 15.99 -8.83 13.14
CA VAL A 106 16.89 -8.93 14.29
C VAL A 106 18.30 -8.94 13.71
N SER A 107 18.85 -7.75 13.48
CA SER A 107 20.28 -7.59 13.33
C SER A 107 20.86 -7.58 14.73
N GLY A 108 21.44 -8.71 15.14
CA GLY A 108 22.07 -8.87 16.45
C GLY A 108 21.52 -10.08 17.19
N ALA A 109 22.19 -11.21 17.04
CA ALA A 109 21.98 -12.39 17.87
C ALA A 109 22.37 -12.09 19.32
N THR A 110 21.40 -11.94 20.21
CA THR A 110 21.59 -12.19 21.64
C THR A 110 20.32 -12.82 22.22
N ILE A 111 20.51 -13.95 22.86
CA ILE A 111 19.50 -14.82 23.48
C ILE A 111 18.67 -14.02 24.49
N PRO A 112 17.34 -14.24 24.58
CA PRO A 112 16.42 -13.45 25.41
C PRO A 112 16.63 -13.54 26.93
N LEU A 113 17.52 -14.41 27.42
CA LEU A 113 17.66 -14.69 28.86
C LEU A 113 18.62 -13.76 29.62
N LEU A 114 19.39 -12.91 28.94
CA LEU A 114 20.44 -12.08 29.56
C LEU A 114 20.39 -10.59 29.20
N SER A 115 19.27 -10.09 28.66
CA SER A 115 19.09 -8.65 28.48
C SER A 115 18.57 -8.04 29.79
N GLU A 116 19.42 -7.31 30.49
CA GLU A 116 19.08 -6.52 31.70
C GLU A 116 18.30 -5.24 31.37
N SER A 117 17.78 -5.10 30.14
CA SER A 117 16.77 -4.11 29.81
C SER A 117 15.40 -4.73 30.02
N HIS A 118 14.72 -4.33 31.10
CA HIS A 118 13.27 -4.46 31.24
C HIS A 118 12.62 -3.80 30.01
N ARG A 119 12.42 -4.54 28.92
CA ARG A 119 11.62 -4.08 27.78
C ARG A 119 10.18 -4.28 28.20
N THR A 120 9.62 -3.27 28.85
CA THR A 120 8.17 -3.18 29.03
C THR A 120 7.56 -3.37 27.65
N VAL A 121 6.74 -4.41 27.51
CA VAL A 121 5.86 -4.55 26.36
C VAL A 121 4.91 -3.37 26.46
N GLU A 122 5.28 -2.27 25.81
CA GLU A 122 4.44 -1.09 25.71
C GLU A 122 3.27 -1.49 24.81
N PHE A 123 2.18 -1.89 25.46
CA PHE A 123 0.90 -2.01 24.80
C PHE A 123 0.54 -0.59 24.36
N HIS A 124 0.84 -0.24 23.11
CA HIS A 124 0.24 0.93 22.48
C HIS A 124 -1.27 0.66 22.43
N ALA A 125 -1.97 1.10 23.48
CA ALA A 125 -3.40 1.31 23.45
C ALA A 125 -3.65 2.13 22.18
N PHE A 126 -4.39 1.55 21.24
CA PHE A 126 -4.96 2.13 20.03
C PHE A 126 -4.36 3.48 19.64
N SER A 127 -3.60 3.53 18.54
CA SER A 127 -3.23 4.77 17.84
C SER A 127 -4.38 5.79 17.92
N GLU A 128 -4.26 6.74 18.85
CA GLU A 128 -5.33 7.69 19.22
C GLU A 128 -5.60 8.72 18.11
N HIS A 129 -4.89 8.61 17.00
CA HIS A 129 -5.01 9.49 15.85
C HIS A 129 -5.33 8.63 14.62
N ALA A 130 -6.58 8.73 14.18
CA ALA A 130 -7.05 8.12 12.94
C ALA A 130 -6.44 8.86 11.75
N SER A 131 -5.23 8.47 11.34
CA SER A 131 -4.71 8.84 10.03
C SER A 131 -5.44 8.03 8.95
N LEU A 132 -6.11 8.73 8.03
CA LEU A 132 -6.70 8.10 6.86
C LEU A 132 -5.57 7.57 5.95
N PRO A 133 -5.68 6.34 5.43
CA PRO A 133 -4.69 5.82 4.50
C PRO A 133 -4.67 6.68 3.24
N LEU A 134 -3.47 6.90 2.69
CA LEU A 134 -3.25 7.79 1.56
C LEU A 134 -4.11 7.46 0.33
N PRO A 135 -4.32 6.18 -0.06
CA PRO A 135 -5.22 5.83 -1.15
C PRO A 135 -6.67 6.32 -0.92
N LEU A 136 -7.18 6.22 0.32
CA LEU A 136 -8.54 6.63 0.65
C LEU A 136 -8.68 8.16 0.61
N LEU A 137 -7.65 8.87 1.03
CA LEU A 137 -7.58 10.33 0.90
C LEU A 137 -7.62 10.76 -0.58
N ILE A 138 -6.88 10.07 -1.45
CA ILE A 138 -6.90 10.30 -2.89
C ILE A 138 -8.30 9.99 -3.48
N ALA A 139 -8.92 8.87 -3.08
CA ALA A 139 -10.27 8.50 -3.52
C ALA A 139 -11.32 9.54 -3.08
N HIS A 140 -11.17 10.12 -1.88
CA HIS A 140 -12.00 11.20 -1.42
C HIS A 140 -11.86 12.45 -2.30
N GLU A 141 -10.63 12.84 -2.65
CA GLU A 141 -10.39 13.97 -3.56
C GLU A 141 -10.93 13.70 -4.98
N LEU A 142 -10.83 12.48 -5.50
CA LEU A 142 -11.47 12.09 -6.78
C LEU A 142 -12.97 12.30 -6.73
N THR A 143 -13.62 11.86 -5.64
CA THR A 143 -15.06 12.04 -5.43
C THR A 143 -15.43 13.53 -5.32
N ARG A 144 -14.60 14.35 -4.66
CA ARG A 144 -14.81 15.80 -4.56
C ARG A 144 -14.74 16.48 -5.92
N ILE A 145 -13.76 16.12 -6.76
CA ILE A 145 -13.62 16.66 -8.12
C ILE A 145 -14.83 16.27 -8.98
N LEU A 146 -15.29 15.02 -8.89
CA LEU A 146 -16.49 14.56 -9.60
C LEU A 146 -17.73 15.37 -9.19
N PHE A 147 -17.93 15.58 -7.88
CA PHE A 147 -19.04 16.38 -7.38
C PHE A 147 -18.95 17.85 -7.80
N TRP A 148 -17.74 18.41 -7.85
CA TRP A 148 -17.50 19.74 -8.36
C TRP A 148 -17.89 19.86 -9.84
N PHE A 149 -17.48 18.92 -10.70
CA PHE A 149 -17.90 18.90 -12.11
C PHE A 149 -19.42 18.80 -12.29
N ARG A 150 -20.10 18.02 -11.43
CA ARG A 150 -21.56 17.95 -11.41
C ARG A 150 -22.20 19.28 -11.06
N ARG A 151 -21.66 19.98 -10.04
CA ARG A 151 -22.19 21.28 -9.58
C ARG A 151 -22.03 22.38 -10.64
N GLU A 152 -20.91 22.37 -11.36
CA GLU A 152 -20.61 23.34 -12.42
C GLU A 152 -21.34 23.03 -13.74
N GLY A 153 -22.16 21.97 -13.81
CA GLY A 153 -22.94 21.64 -15.01
C GLY A 153 -22.13 21.01 -16.16
N LEU A 154 -20.86 20.64 -15.96
CA LEU A 154 -20.03 20.05 -17.02
C LEU A 154 -20.46 18.62 -17.42
N LEU A 155 -21.33 17.98 -16.63
CA LEU A 155 -21.79 16.60 -16.83
C LEU A 155 -23.27 16.50 -17.24
N GLU A 156 -23.87 17.60 -17.70
CA GLU A 156 -25.29 17.62 -18.11
C GLU A 156 -25.60 16.64 -19.25
N THR A 157 -24.68 16.47 -20.19
CA THR A 157 -24.82 15.56 -21.34
C THR A 157 -24.91 14.09 -20.94
N VAL A 158 -24.26 13.70 -19.84
CA VAL A 158 -24.25 12.32 -19.33
C VAL A 158 -25.42 12.06 -18.37
N GLY A 159 -26.04 13.14 -17.86
CA GLY A 159 -27.17 13.10 -16.95
C GLY A 159 -26.87 12.44 -15.58
N PRO A 160 -27.90 12.32 -14.72
CA PRO A 160 -27.76 11.74 -13.38
C PRO A 160 -27.25 10.28 -13.41
N ALA A 161 -27.70 9.49 -14.39
CA ALA A 161 -27.30 8.08 -14.53
C ALA A 161 -25.78 7.95 -14.77
N GLY A 162 -25.20 8.75 -15.66
CA GLY A 162 -23.77 8.73 -15.92
C GLY A 162 -22.92 9.18 -14.73
N THR A 163 -23.34 10.24 -14.03
CA THR A 163 -22.63 10.69 -12.82
C THR A 163 -22.65 9.64 -11.71
N ASN A 164 -23.75 8.91 -11.57
CA ASN A 164 -23.83 7.80 -10.61
C ASN A 164 -22.91 6.65 -11.01
N ALA A 165 -22.83 6.31 -12.30
CA ALA A 165 -21.91 5.29 -12.81
C ALA A 165 -20.43 5.66 -12.55
N MET A 166 -20.04 6.91 -12.76
CA MET A 166 -18.69 7.39 -12.45
C MET A 166 -18.37 7.29 -10.96
N ASN A 167 -19.33 7.66 -10.10
CA ASN A 167 -19.16 7.52 -8.66
C ASN A 167 -19.04 6.03 -8.24
N GLN A 168 -19.79 5.13 -8.88
CA GLN A 168 -19.67 3.68 -8.66
C GLN A 168 -18.29 3.14 -9.06
N ILE A 169 -17.67 3.66 -10.13
CA ILE A 169 -16.29 3.29 -10.51
C ILE A 169 -15.31 3.68 -9.40
N ILE A 170 -15.43 4.88 -8.83
CA ILE A 170 -14.58 5.31 -7.71
C ILE A 170 -14.80 4.42 -6.47
N GLN A 171 -16.05 4.07 -6.15
CA GLN A 171 -16.32 3.13 -5.06
C GLN A 171 -15.72 1.74 -5.33
N SER A 172 -15.78 1.27 -6.58
CA SER A 172 -15.16 0.01 -6.98
C SER A 172 -13.63 0.03 -6.78
N MET A 173 -12.96 1.15 -7.04
CA MET A 173 -11.53 1.30 -6.74
C MET A 173 -11.26 1.15 -5.23
N VAL A 174 -12.10 1.73 -4.38
CA VAL A 174 -11.99 1.61 -2.91
C VAL A 174 -12.28 0.17 -2.44
N ASP A 175 -13.24 -0.51 -3.04
CA ASP A 175 -13.55 -1.91 -2.74
C ASP A 175 -12.39 -2.84 -3.13
N GLN A 176 -11.73 -2.58 -4.27
CA GLN A 176 -10.55 -3.31 -4.70
C GLN A 176 -9.36 -3.07 -3.76
N MET A 177 -9.11 -1.82 -3.36
CA MET A 177 -8.12 -1.51 -2.32
C MET A 177 -8.40 -2.28 -1.03
N THR A 178 -9.64 -2.24 -0.54
CA THR A 178 -10.05 -2.93 0.70
C THR A 178 -9.89 -4.44 0.56
N SER A 179 -10.13 -5.00 -0.63
CA SER A 179 -9.90 -6.42 -0.91
C SER A 179 -8.42 -6.79 -0.84
N MET A 180 -7.54 -5.97 -1.43
CA MET A 180 -6.09 -6.15 -1.32
C MET A 180 -5.60 -5.96 0.13
N GLU A 181 -6.15 -4.99 0.85
CA GLU A 181 -5.88 -4.78 2.28
C GLU A 181 -6.25 -6.01 3.10
N ARG A 182 -7.40 -6.66 2.82
CA ARG A 182 -7.78 -7.91 3.49
C ARG A 182 -6.77 -9.01 3.22
N VAL A 183 -6.38 -9.22 1.96
CA VAL A 183 -5.37 -10.25 1.62
C VAL A 183 -4.05 -9.98 2.32
N ALA A 184 -3.60 -8.72 2.34
CA ALA A 184 -2.37 -8.32 3.01
C ALA A 184 -2.43 -8.44 4.54
N ASN A 185 -3.61 -8.18 5.13
CA ASN A 185 -3.82 -8.17 6.58
C ASN A 185 -4.34 -9.49 7.17
N THR A 186 -4.55 -10.52 6.35
CA THR A 186 -4.89 -11.88 6.83
C THR A 186 -3.73 -12.86 6.63
N PRO A 187 -2.52 -12.60 7.18
CA PRO A 187 -1.44 -13.58 7.11
C PRO A 187 -1.78 -14.80 7.97
N ILE A 188 -1.17 -15.94 7.63
CA ILE A 188 -1.26 -17.13 8.46
C ILE A 188 -0.57 -16.81 9.81
N PRO A 189 -1.10 -17.26 10.96
CA PRO A 189 -0.47 -16.99 12.24
C PRO A 189 1.01 -17.44 12.25
N SER A 190 1.93 -16.55 12.62
CA SER A 190 3.37 -16.87 12.58
C SER A 190 3.76 -18.07 13.45
N SER A 191 2.98 -18.36 14.51
CA SER A 191 3.14 -19.57 15.31
C SER A 191 2.97 -20.85 14.48
N TYR A 192 2.03 -20.86 13.52
CA TYR A 192 1.83 -21.99 12.62
C TYR A 192 3.07 -22.25 11.77
N GLY A 193 3.61 -21.22 11.11
CA GLY A 193 4.83 -21.36 10.29
C GLY A 193 6.04 -21.82 11.11
N ILE A 194 6.25 -21.26 12.31
CA ILE A 194 7.33 -21.67 13.20
C ILE A 194 7.17 -23.14 13.63
N HIS A 195 5.97 -23.56 14.02
CA HIS A 195 5.72 -24.94 14.41
C HIS A 195 5.84 -25.92 13.24
N LEU A 196 5.42 -25.52 12.03
CA LEU A 196 5.59 -26.35 10.83
C LEU A 196 7.08 -26.62 10.56
N LYS A 197 7.92 -25.58 10.60
CA LYS A 197 9.38 -25.71 10.48
C LYS A 197 9.98 -26.64 11.54
N GLN A 198 9.55 -26.52 12.79
CA GLN A 198 9.99 -27.40 13.89
C GLN A 198 9.59 -28.86 13.66
N CYS A 199 8.35 -29.12 13.25
CA CYS A 199 7.83 -30.45 12.97
C CYS A 199 8.56 -31.12 11.80
N VAL A 200 8.75 -30.42 10.68
CA VAL A 200 9.49 -30.93 9.51
C VAL A 200 10.94 -31.26 9.91
N THR A 201 11.58 -30.38 10.67
CA THR A 201 12.95 -30.59 11.16
C THR A 201 13.03 -31.83 12.05
N LEU A 202 12.17 -31.95 13.06
CA LEU A 202 12.14 -33.11 13.96
C LEU A 202 11.84 -34.41 13.21
N TYR A 203 10.93 -34.37 12.23
CA TYR A 203 10.62 -35.53 11.38
C TYR A 203 11.85 -36.00 10.59
N LEU A 204 12.58 -35.07 9.97
CA LEU A 204 13.81 -35.39 9.23
C LEU A 204 14.95 -35.89 10.11
N PHE A 205 15.04 -35.44 11.37
CA PHE A 205 15.98 -35.99 12.36
C PHE A 205 15.63 -37.41 12.81
N ALA A 206 14.33 -37.71 12.96
CA ALA A 206 13.87 -39.04 13.40
C ALA A 206 13.94 -40.10 12.29
N LEU A 207 13.71 -39.69 11.02
CA LEU A 207 13.64 -40.58 9.86
C LEU A 207 14.86 -41.50 9.65
N PRO A 208 16.13 -41.03 9.72
CA PRO A 208 17.28 -41.91 9.56
C PRO A 208 17.40 -42.95 10.67
N LEU A 209 17.00 -42.61 11.91
CA LEU A 209 17.07 -43.54 13.05
C LEU A 209 16.10 -44.72 12.91
N THR A 210 14.97 -44.53 12.23
CA THR A 210 13.98 -45.59 12.02
C THR A 210 14.31 -46.47 10.81
N LEU A 211 14.90 -45.90 9.74
CA LEU A 211 15.21 -46.62 8.50
C LEU A 211 16.58 -47.32 8.49
N VAL A 212 17.50 -46.94 9.38
CA VAL A 212 18.89 -47.47 9.33
C VAL A 212 18.96 -49.00 9.43
N ASN A 213 18.10 -49.62 10.23
CA ASN A 213 18.10 -51.08 10.43
C ASN A 213 17.58 -51.87 9.21
N THR A 214 16.74 -51.25 8.39
CA THR A 214 16.11 -51.90 7.24
C THR A 214 16.85 -51.63 5.93
N LEU A 215 17.36 -50.41 5.74
CA LEU A 215 18.01 -49.99 4.49
C LEU A 215 19.53 -49.83 4.59
N GLY A 216 20.12 -49.85 5.79
CA GLY A 216 21.57 -49.68 5.99
C GLY A 216 22.08 -48.41 5.29
N TRP A 217 23.08 -48.55 4.43
CA TRP A 217 23.68 -47.45 3.68
C TRP A 217 22.75 -46.76 2.67
N MET A 218 21.71 -47.44 2.19
CA MET A 218 20.71 -46.82 1.28
C MET A 218 19.82 -45.79 1.98
N THR A 219 19.84 -45.75 3.32
CA THR A 219 19.15 -44.72 4.12
C THR A 219 19.60 -43.31 3.73
N ILE A 220 20.89 -43.09 3.46
CA ILE A 220 21.44 -41.76 3.16
C ILE A 220 20.80 -41.13 1.91
N PRO A 221 20.85 -41.76 0.70
CA PRO A 221 20.27 -41.16 -0.50
C PRO A 221 18.74 -41.02 -0.39
N ILE A 222 18.05 -41.96 0.26
CA ILE A 222 16.59 -41.93 0.37
C ILE A 222 16.15 -40.80 1.32
N VAL A 223 16.76 -40.69 2.51
CA VAL A 223 16.51 -39.58 3.44
C VAL A 223 16.83 -38.25 2.78
N SER A 224 17.91 -38.16 1.99
CA SER A 224 18.26 -36.94 1.27
C SER A 224 17.19 -36.50 0.27
N VAL A 225 16.59 -37.43 -0.47
CA VAL A 225 15.49 -37.11 -1.40
C VAL A 225 14.25 -36.65 -0.63
N VAL A 226 13.89 -37.33 0.48
CA VAL A 226 12.75 -36.94 1.32
C VAL A 226 12.98 -35.59 2.00
N ALA A 227 14.21 -35.29 2.43
CA ALA A 227 14.57 -34.00 2.98
C ALA A 227 14.44 -32.89 1.94
N PHE A 228 14.94 -33.13 0.73
CA PHE A 228 14.82 -32.18 -0.38
C PHE A 228 13.34 -31.87 -0.69
N THR A 229 12.47 -32.88 -0.72
CA THR A 229 11.05 -32.65 -1.02
C THR A 229 10.32 -31.92 0.11
N LEU A 230 10.49 -32.33 1.38
CA LEU A 230 9.78 -31.71 2.50
C LEU A 230 10.26 -30.30 2.81
N VAL A 231 11.57 -30.06 2.79
CA VAL A 231 12.13 -28.71 2.97
C VAL A 231 11.82 -27.83 1.76
N GLY A 232 11.84 -28.40 0.54
CA GLY A 232 11.50 -27.67 -0.68
C GLY A 232 10.06 -27.15 -0.67
N ILE A 233 9.09 -28.00 -0.32
CA ILE A 233 7.67 -27.60 -0.22
C ILE A 233 7.48 -26.54 0.88
N GLU A 234 8.16 -26.69 2.01
CA GLU A 234 8.12 -25.73 3.11
C GLU A 234 8.67 -24.35 2.70
N GLY A 235 9.80 -24.32 1.98
CA GLY A 235 10.36 -23.08 1.45
C GLY A 235 9.45 -22.38 0.44
N ILE A 236 8.82 -23.14 -0.47
CA ILE A 236 7.83 -22.60 -1.42
C ILE A 236 6.63 -22.01 -0.66
N ALA A 237 6.19 -22.65 0.42
CA ALA A 237 5.07 -22.17 1.22
C ALA A 237 5.36 -20.81 1.91
N ASP A 238 6.58 -20.59 2.41
CA ASP A 238 7.01 -19.30 2.99
C ASP A 238 7.08 -18.20 1.91
N GLU A 239 7.48 -18.56 0.69
CA GLU A 239 7.58 -17.62 -0.44
C GLU A 239 6.21 -17.17 -0.96
N ILE A 240 5.23 -18.08 -1.09
CA ILE A 240 3.88 -17.72 -1.59
C ILE A 240 2.99 -17.02 -0.54
N GLU A 241 3.40 -16.97 0.73
CA GLU A 241 2.59 -16.39 1.81
C GLU A 241 2.41 -14.87 1.64
N MET A 242 3.37 -14.17 1.02
CA MET A 242 3.45 -12.71 0.99
C MET A 242 3.45 -12.13 -0.44
N PRO A 243 2.37 -12.29 -1.24
CA PRO A 243 2.40 -12.03 -2.69
C PRO A 243 2.67 -10.58 -3.11
N PHE A 244 2.59 -9.63 -2.19
CA PHE A 244 2.78 -8.21 -2.45
C PHE A 244 4.13 -7.68 -1.95
N GLY A 245 5.06 -8.56 -1.58
CA GLY A 245 6.39 -8.15 -1.11
C GLY A 245 7.30 -7.64 -2.23
N ASN A 246 8.59 -7.83 -2.01
CA ASN A 246 9.68 -7.43 -2.90
C ASN A 246 10.55 -8.64 -3.30
N ASP A 247 10.10 -9.85 -3.00
CA ASP A 247 10.82 -11.06 -3.36
C ASP A 247 10.66 -11.36 -4.87
N PRO A 248 11.61 -12.05 -5.52
CA PRO A 248 11.56 -12.29 -6.96
C PRO A 248 10.32 -13.05 -7.45
N SER A 249 9.69 -13.84 -6.58
CA SER A 249 8.47 -14.61 -6.87
C SER A 249 7.18 -13.87 -6.53
N ASP A 250 7.28 -12.66 -5.97
CA ASP A 250 6.13 -11.81 -5.67
C ASP A 250 5.56 -11.15 -6.93
N LEU A 251 4.37 -10.54 -6.80
CA LEU A 251 3.76 -9.79 -7.88
C LEU A 251 4.64 -8.57 -8.24
N PRO A 252 4.92 -8.34 -9.54
CA PRO A 252 5.74 -7.22 -9.99
C PRO A 252 4.93 -5.91 -9.99
N LEU A 253 4.54 -5.43 -8.81
CA LEU A 253 3.67 -4.26 -8.64
C LEU A 253 4.27 -2.97 -9.22
N ASP A 254 5.60 -2.84 -9.18
CA ASP A 254 6.30 -1.69 -9.77
C ASP A 254 6.13 -1.64 -11.29
N ARG A 255 6.21 -2.80 -11.94
CA ARG A 255 5.96 -2.92 -13.38
C ARG A 255 4.51 -2.58 -13.71
N TYR A 256 3.54 -3.07 -12.95
CA TYR A 256 2.13 -2.74 -13.16
C TYR A 256 1.87 -1.23 -13.01
N CYS A 257 2.53 -0.57 -12.06
CA CYS A 257 2.41 0.88 -11.90
C CYS A 257 3.06 1.66 -13.04
N GLU A 258 4.21 1.21 -13.54
CA GLU A 258 4.88 1.86 -14.68
C GLU A 258 4.08 1.67 -15.98
N ASP A 259 3.60 0.46 -16.26
CA ASP A 259 2.73 0.19 -17.41
C ASP A 259 1.47 1.09 -17.36
N LEU A 260 0.80 1.17 -16.20
CA LEU A 260 -0.36 2.04 -16.01
C LEU A 260 -0.03 3.54 -16.19
N LYS A 261 1.15 3.96 -15.74
CA LYS A 261 1.64 5.34 -15.92
C LYS A 261 1.84 5.65 -17.39
N GLU A 262 2.46 4.75 -18.15
CA GLU A 262 2.63 4.91 -19.60
C GLU A 262 1.27 5.00 -20.31
N GLU A 263 0.32 4.14 -19.97
CA GLU A 263 -1.04 4.14 -20.53
C GLU A 263 -1.78 5.46 -20.22
N ILE A 264 -1.72 5.94 -18.98
CA ILE A 264 -2.37 7.19 -18.58
C ILE A 264 -1.71 8.40 -19.26
N LEU A 265 -0.38 8.44 -19.37
CA LEU A 265 0.33 9.50 -20.09
C LEU A 265 -0.02 9.49 -21.59
N TYR A 266 -0.16 8.31 -22.18
CA TYR A 266 -0.62 8.14 -23.57
C TYR A 266 -2.05 8.68 -23.78
N ILE A 267 -2.95 8.47 -22.81
CA ILE A 267 -4.32 9.00 -22.81
C ILE A 267 -4.28 10.54 -22.67
N ILE A 268 -3.48 11.08 -21.75
CA ILE A 268 -3.32 12.52 -21.53
C ILE A 268 -2.85 13.22 -22.81
N ALA A 269 -1.89 12.62 -23.52
CA ALA A 269 -1.35 13.16 -24.77
C ALA A 269 -2.41 13.28 -25.89
N ARG A 270 -3.42 12.40 -25.88
CA ARG A 270 -4.51 12.35 -26.88
C ARG A 270 -5.81 13.01 -26.42
N LEU A 271 -5.80 13.60 -25.23
CA LEU A 271 -6.98 14.23 -24.68
C LEU A 271 -7.37 15.46 -25.52
N PRO A 272 -8.61 15.56 -26.02
CA PRO A 272 -9.04 16.69 -26.84
C PRO A 272 -8.98 17.99 -26.04
N GLU A 273 -8.61 19.08 -26.74
CA GLU A 273 -8.56 20.41 -26.14
C GLU A 273 -9.96 20.92 -25.79
N SER A 274 -10.96 20.61 -26.61
CA SER A 274 -12.35 21.07 -26.47
C SER A 274 -13.27 20.03 -25.80
N GLY A 275 -14.51 20.45 -25.50
CA GLY A 275 -15.62 19.57 -25.13
C GLY A 275 -16.29 18.89 -26.32
N GLU A 276 -15.64 18.85 -27.49
CA GLU A 276 -16.20 18.16 -28.66
C GLU A 276 -16.13 16.65 -28.43
N GLY A 277 -17.31 16.04 -28.30
CA GLY A 277 -17.45 14.60 -28.41
C GLY A 277 -16.90 14.16 -29.78
N MET A 278 -16.07 13.12 -29.78
CA MET A 278 -15.77 12.39 -31.02
C MET A 278 -17.10 12.01 -31.66
N PHE A 279 -17.40 12.65 -32.81
CA PHE A 279 -18.47 12.33 -33.76
C PHE A 279 -19.47 11.27 -33.27
N GLY A 280 -20.48 11.72 -32.53
CA GLY A 280 -21.75 11.02 -32.54
C GLY A 280 -22.34 11.23 -33.94
N TYR A 281 -22.44 10.15 -34.71
CA TYR A 281 -23.36 10.15 -35.83
C TYR A 281 -24.75 10.35 -35.24
N ASP A 282 -25.26 11.58 -35.32
CA ASP A 282 -26.69 11.85 -35.29
C ASP A 282 -27.24 11.23 -36.58
N ASP A 283 -27.81 10.03 -36.48
CA ASP A 283 -28.43 9.32 -37.60
C ASP A 283 -29.79 9.93 -37.98
N GLY A 284 -30.22 11.01 -37.33
CA GLY A 284 -31.35 11.81 -37.76
C GLY A 284 -32.68 11.06 -37.71
N GLU A 285 -32.74 9.93 -37.01
CA GLU A 285 -33.98 9.16 -36.83
C GLU A 285 -34.75 9.73 -35.62
N GLY A 286 -35.22 10.97 -35.81
CA GLY A 286 -36.32 11.51 -35.04
C GLY A 286 -37.60 10.88 -35.55
N ASP A 287 -38.14 9.93 -34.78
CA ASP A 287 -39.49 9.41 -34.96
C ASP A 287 -40.51 10.56 -34.73
N ASP A 288 -41.21 10.94 -35.81
CA ASP A 288 -42.45 11.71 -35.81
C ASP A 288 -43.66 10.85 -35.35
#